data_AF-A0A7S0EBS7-F1
#
_entry.id   AF-A0A7S0EBS7-F1
#
_cell.length_a   1.000
_cell.length_b   1.000
_cell.length_c   1.000
_cell.angle_alpha   90.00
_cell.angle_beta   90.00
_cell.angle_gamma   90.00
#
_symmetry.space_group_name_H-M   'P 1'
#
loop_
_entity.id
_entity.type
_entity.pdbx_description
1 polymer ?
#
loop_
_entity_poly.entity_id
_entity_poly.type
_entity_poly.pdbx_seq_one_letter_code
_entity_poly.pdbx_strand_id
1 'polypeptide(L)'
;DEFALLFQRSLQSYLRGRIQSLGLSPHDAFAAFDTDSNGMLDMPELYAAFEYLEVPQVSPADVLRFARALSDKGAVPQVKYEVWLEIMSQVSSGRAAPASSGGDAVEG
;
A
#
# COMPACT_ATOMS: atom_id res chain seq x y z
N ASP A 1 -12.31 10.44 -11.69
CA ASP A 1 -11.38 10.36 -12.84
C ASP A 1 -10.68 9.01 -12.91
N GLU A 2 -10.72 8.36 -14.07
CA GLU A 2 -9.99 7.11 -14.32
C GLU A 2 -8.47 7.27 -14.22
N PHE A 3 -7.92 8.41 -14.66
CA PHE A 3 -6.49 8.71 -14.56
C PHE A 3 -5.98 8.69 -13.12
N ALA A 4 -6.74 9.27 -12.20
CA ALA A 4 -6.37 9.29 -10.78
C ALA A 4 -6.34 7.88 -10.17
N LEU A 5 -7.28 7.02 -10.55
CA LEU A 5 -7.35 5.64 -10.08
C LEU A 5 -6.20 4.79 -10.64
N LEU A 6 -5.85 4.98 -11.91
CA LEU A 6 -4.71 4.29 -12.53
C LEU A 6 -3.38 4.73 -11.90
N PHE A 7 -3.21 6.03 -11.68
CA PHE A 7 -2.04 6.58 -11.00
C PHE A 7 -1.91 6.04 -9.56
N GLN A 8 -3.01 6.02 -8.81
CA GLN A 8 -3.02 5.49 -7.45
C GLN A 8 -2.59 4.01 -7.42
N ARG A 9 -3.10 3.18 -8.34
CA ARG A 9 -2.77 1.75 -8.42
C ARG A 9 -1.31 1.52 -8.84
N SER A 10 -0.80 2.30 -9.80
CA SER A 10 0.60 2.16 -10.23
C SER A 10 1.57 2.57 -9.12
N LEU A 11 1.28 3.68 -8.43
CA LEU A 11 2.08 4.14 -7.30
C LEU A 11 2.08 3.12 -6.15
N GLN A 12 0.92 2.59 -5.77
CA GLN A 12 0.82 1.55 -4.74
C GLN A 12 1.63 0.29 -5.12
N SER A 13 1.50 -0.17 -6.38
CA SER A 13 2.26 -1.31 -6.88
C SER A 13 3.77 -1.06 -6.85
N TYR A 14 4.20 0.15 -7.22
CA TYR A 14 5.60 0.56 -7.20
C TYR A 14 6.15 0.57 -5.76
N LEU A 15 5.47 1.24 -4.83
CA LEU A 15 5.89 1.35 -3.43
C LEU A 15 6.07 -0.03 -2.81
N ARG A 16 5.11 -0.93 -3.02
CA ARG A 16 5.20 -2.32 -2.54
C ARG A 16 6.41 -3.06 -3.13
N GLY A 17 6.61 -2.95 -4.43
CA GLY A 17 7.76 -3.56 -5.10
C GLY A 17 9.08 -3.03 -4.55
N ARG A 18 9.16 -1.73 -4.26
CA ARG A 18 10.36 -1.12 -3.69
C ARG A 18 10.61 -1.57 -2.25
N ILE A 19 9.60 -1.52 -1.38
CA ILE A 19 9.68 -2.00 0.01
C ILE A 19 10.21 -3.44 0.05
N GLN A 20 9.65 -4.31 -0.81
CA GLN A 20 10.10 -5.70 -0.94
C GLN A 20 11.55 -5.82 -1.46
N SER A 21 11.94 -5.01 -2.44
CA SER A 21 13.31 -5.00 -2.97
C SER A 21 14.36 -4.57 -1.94
N LEU A 22 13.97 -3.76 -0.95
CA LEU A 22 14.79 -3.36 0.17
C LEU A 22 14.83 -4.41 1.30
N GLY A 23 14.10 -5.52 1.16
CA GLY A 23 13.99 -6.57 2.18
C GLY A 23 13.19 -6.15 3.41
N LEU A 24 12.41 -5.07 3.31
CA LEU A 24 11.59 -4.55 4.40
C LEU A 24 10.19 -5.17 4.36
N SER A 25 9.62 -5.44 5.54
CA SER A 25 8.18 -5.68 5.63
C SER A 25 7.41 -4.36 5.55
N PRO A 26 6.10 -4.36 5.23
CA PRO A 26 5.26 -3.16 5.32
C PRO A 26 5.32 -2.48 6.68
N HIS A 27 5.46 -3.27 7.76
CA HIS A 27 5.65 -2.75 9.12
C HIS A 27 6.99 -2.02 9.25
N ASP A 28 8.09 -2.64 8.81
CA ASP A 28 9.43 -2.06 8.95
C ASP A 28 9.58 -0.79 8.11
N ALA A 29 8.96 -0.76 6.93
CA ALA A 29 8.89 0.44 6.11
C ALA A 29 8.10 1.54 6.82
N PHE A 30 6.95 1.23 7.43
CA PHE A 30 6.20 2.22 8.20
C PHE A 30 7.00 2.78 9.36
N ALA A 31 7.62 1.91 10.16
CA ALA A 31 8.43 2.32 11.30
C ALA A 31 9.66 3.15 10.90
N ALA A 32 10.17 2.98 9.67
CA ALA A 32 11.24 3.81 9.13
C ALA A 32 10.75 5.21 8.69
N PHE A 33 9.46 5.37 8.38
CA PHE A 33 8.89 6.62 7.88
C PHE A 33 8.22 7.45 8.99
N ASP A 34 7.58 6.80 9.95
CA ASP A 34 6.94 7.40 11.14
C ASP A 34 8.03 7.89 12.12
N THR A 35 8.53 9.09 11.85
CA THR A 35 9.72 9.64 12.49
C THR A 35 9.43 10.09 13.91
N ASP A 36 8.22 10.57 14.17
CA ASP A 36 7.77 10.95 15.51
C ASP A 36 7.09 9.78 16.27
N SER A 37 6.93 8.62 15.62
CA SER A 37 6.35 7.39 16.20
C SER A 37 4.93 7.59 16.71
N ASN A 38 4.14 8.42 16.03
CA ASN A 38 2.77 8.72 16.41
C ASN A 38 1.74 7.70 15.85
N GLY A 39 2.19 6.75 15.02
CA GLY A 39 1.35 5.72 14.41
C GLY A 39 0.62 6.19 13.14
N MET A 40 1.01 7.34 12.59
CA MET A 40 0.45 7.95 11.38
C MET A 40 1.60 8.55 10.55
N LEU A 41 1.44 8.55 9.23
CA LEU A 41 2.34 9.25 8.34
C LEU A 41 1.70 10.55 7.89
N ASP A 42 2.32 11.66 8.26
CA ASP A 42 1.92 12.99 7.81
C ASP A 42 2.49 13.33 6.42
N MET A 43 2.21 14.54 5.94
CA MET A 43 2.65 14.97 4.61
C MET A 43 4.20 15.04 4.46
N PRO A 44 4.95 15.67 5.38
CA PRO A 44 6.41 15.59 5.42
C PRO A 44 6.96 14.15 5.42
N GLU A 45 6.42 13.27 6.24
CA GLU A 45 6.90 11.88 6.37
C GLU A 45 6.62 11.09 5.10
N LEU A 46 5.45 11.26 4.48
CA LEU A 46 5.12 10.64 3.20
C LEU A 46 6.03 11.14 2.08
N TYR A 47 6.38 12.43 2.08
CA TYR A 47 7.32 12.98 1.10
C TYR A 47 8.70 12.35 1.25
N ALA A 48 9.24 12.33 2.48
CA ALA A 48 10.52 11.70 2.78
C ALA A 48 10.53 10.20 2.46
N ALA A 49 9.43 9.49 2.75
CA ALA A 49 9.26 8.08 2.40
C ALA A 49 9.35 7.85 0.90
N PHE A 50 8.74 8.73 0.09
CA PHE A 50 8.77 8.60 -1.36
C PHE A 50 10.15 8.90 -1.94
N GLU A 51 10.87 9.86 -1.37
CA GLU A 51 12.28 10.10 -1.71
C GLU A 51 13.15 8.88 -1.36
N TYR A 52 12.99 8.32 -0.16
CA TYR A 52 13.71 7.12 0.27
C TYR A 52 13.43 5.90 -0.62
N LEU A 53 12.19 5.75 -1.08
CA LEU A 53 11.77 4.69 -2.00
C LEU A 53 12.13 4.98 -3.46
N GLU A 54 12.85 6.07 -3.75
CA GLU A 54 13.29 6.47 -5.09
C GLU A 54 12.16 6.53 -6.11
N VAL A 55 10.96 6.93 -5.69
CA VAL A 55 9.78 7.00 -6.56
C VAL A 55 10.06 8.01 -7.69
N PRO A 56 10.11 7.58 -8.96
CA PRO A 56 10.49 8.46 -10.04
C PRO A 56 9.44 9.54 -10.27
N GLN A 57 9.88 10.80 -10.33
CA GLN A 57 9.07 11.95 -10.72
C GLN A 57 7.81 12.20 -9.87
N VAL A 58 7.85 11.88 -8.57
CA VAL A 58 6.71 12.17 -7.70
C VAL A 58 6.65 13.66 -7.36
N SER A 59 5.51 14.30 -7.64
CA SER A 59 5.29 15.70 -7.28
C SER A 59 4.65 15.80 -5.88
N PRO A 60 4.76 16.95 -5.19
CA PRO A 60 4.02 17.18 -3.94
C PRO A 60 2.50 16.97 -4.09
N ALA A 61 1.96 17.23 -5.28
CA ALA A 61 0.55 17.00 -5.57
C ALA A 61 0.20 15.50 -5.65
N ASP A 62 1.14 14.64 -6.05
CA ASP A 62 0.98 13.18 -6.03
C ASP A 62 0.95 12.65 -4.61
N VAL A 63 1.86 13.12 -3.76
CA VAL A 63 1.88 12.77 -2.33
C VAL A 63 0.56 13.18 -1.66
N LEU A 64 0.07 14.39 -1.95
CA LEU A 64 -1.20 14.87 -1.43
C LEU A 64 -2.39 14.03 -1.91
N ARG A 65 -2.40 13.65 -3.20
CA ARG A 65 -3.44 12.77 -3.76
C ARG A 65 -3.42 11.40 -3.10
N PHE A 66 -2.23 10.83 -2.93
CA PHE A 66 -2.05 9.54 -2.25
C PHE A 66 -2.53 9.61 -0.80
N ALA A 67 -2.07 10.60 -0.03
CA ALA A 67 -2.46 10.79 1.36
C ALA A 67 -3.99 10.97 1.49
N ARG A 68 -4.61 11.76 0.62
CA ARG A 68 -6.08 11.95 0.63
C ARG A 68 -6.86 10.70 0.24
N ALA A 69 -6.31 9.85 -0.62
CA ALA A 69 -6.97 8.61 -1.01
C ALA A 69 -7.01 7.59 0.13
N LEU A 70 -6.08 7.69 1.09
CA LEU A 70 -5.91 6.77 2.21
C LEU A 70 -6.35 7.36 3.56
N SER A 71 -6.41 8.68 3.67
CA SER A 71 -6.84 9.37 4.87
C SER A 71 -8.36 9.26 5.05
N ASP A 72 -8.79 9.19 6.30
CA ASP A 72 -10.17 9.48 6.67
C ASP A 72 -10.53 10.93 6.31
N LYS A 73 -11.84 11.28 6.37
CA LYS A 73 -12.40 12.62 6.06
C LYS A 73 -11.95 13.76 7.00
N GLY A 74 -10.69 13.75 7.45
CA GLY A 74 -10.06 14.80 8.21
C GLY A 74 -9.63 16.00 7.35
N ALA A 75 -9.36 17.12 8.01
CA ALA A 75 -8.89 18.34 7.37
C ALA A 75 -7.44 18.24 6.89
N VAL A 76 -6.62 17.45 7.59
CA VAL A 76 -5.22 17.18 7.23
C VAL A 76 -5.13 15.73 6.79
N PRO A 77 -4.64 15.46 5.57
CA PRO A 77 -4.49 14.10 5.09
C PRO A 77 -3.30 13.43 5.79
N GLN A 78 -3.58 12.29 6.41
CA GLN A 78 -2.59 11.48 7.13
C GLN A 78 -2.91 10.00 6.93
N VAL A 79 -1.89 9.15 6.89
CA VAL A 79 -2.05 7.71 6.67
C VAL A 79 -1.79 6.96 7.96
N LYS A 80 -2.84 6.39 8.55
CA LYS A 80 -2.71 5.58 9.76
C LYS A 80 -1.97 4.28 9.46
N TYR A 81 -1.23 3.77 10.45
CA TYR A 81 -0.55 2.48 10.40
C TYR A 81 -1.43 1.33 9.88
N GLU A 82 -2.65 1.22 10.40
CA GLU A 82 -3.62 0.18 10.00
C GLU A 82 -3.97 0.23 8.50
N VAL A 83 -4.21 1.44 7.97
CA VAL A 83 -4.52 1.65 6.55
C VAL A 83 -3.29 1.37 5.69
N TRP A 84 -2.11 1.82 6.13
CA TRP A 84 -0.86 1.54 5.45
C TRP A 84 -0.65 0.03 5.29
N LEU A 85 -0.78 -0.73 6.39
CA LEU A 85 -0.65 -2.17 6.35
C LEU A 85 -1.65 -2.79 5.39
N GLU A 86 -2.94 -2.46 5.48
CA GLU A 86 -3.96 -3.01 4.59
C GLU A 86 -3.59 -2.83 3.11
N ILE A 87 -3.14 -1.64 2.74
CA ILE A 87 -2.82 -1.26 1.37
C ILE A 87 -1.52 -1.92 0.88
N MET A 88 -0.51 -2.03 1.75
CA MET A 88 0.79 -2.59 1.40
C MET A 88 0.85 -4.13 1.53
N SER A 89 -0.01 -4.72 2.37
CA SER A 89 -0.06 -6.15 2.66
C SER A 89 -0.97 -6.96 1.75
N GLN A 90 -1.67 -6.33 0.78
CA GLN A 90 -2.44 -7.07 -0.23
C GLN A 90 -1.51 -7.85 -1.18
N VAL A 91 -0.90 -8.90 -0.65
CA VAL A 91 -0.39 -10.04 -1.41
C VAL A 91 -1.63 -10.84 -1.78
N SER A 92 -2.21 -10.56 -2.96
CA SER A 92 -3.20 -11.42 -3.62
C SER A 92 -4.30 -12.00 -2.70
N SER A 93 -5.46 -11.35 -2.61
CA SER A 93 -6.71 -12.12 -2.50
C SER A 93 -6.92 -12.85 -3.82
N GLY A 94 -6.23 -13.97 -3.96
CA GLY A 94 -6.13 -14.76 -5.18
C GLY A 94 -5.86 -16.23 -4.89
N ARG A 95 -6.54 -16.84 -3.90
CA ARG A 95 -6.75 -18.30 -3.84
C ARG A 95 -7.85 -18.68 -2.83
N ALA A 96 -9.06 -18.87 -3.34
CA ALA A 96 -9.94 -19.96 -2.91
C ALA A 96 -10.82 -20.36 -4.10
N ALA A 97 -10.18 -20.90 -5.15
CA ALA A 97 -10.90 -21.75 -6.09
C ALA A 97 -11.18 -23.08 -5.36
N PRO A 98 -12.43 -23.52 -5.21
CA PRO A 98 -12.69 -24.90 -4.84
C PRO A 98 -12.22 -25.78 -6.01
N ALA A 99 -11.07 -26.43 -5.83
CA ALA A 99 -10.64 -27.47 -6.73
C ALA A 99 -11.68 -28.59 -6.69
N SER A 100 -12.14 -28.95 -7.89
CA SER A 100 -12.98 -30.09 -8.19
C SER A 100 -12.55 -31.33 -7.40
N SER A 101 -13.45 -31.87 -6.59
CA SER A 101 -13.45 -33.30 -6.25
C SER A 101 -14.54 -33.94 -7.09
N GLY A 102 -14.20 -34.20 -8.34
CA GLY A 102 -14.93 -35.12 -9.21
C GLY A 102 -14.11 -36.39 -9.31
N GLY A 103 -14.74 -37.52 -8.94
CA GLY A 103 -14.22 -38.87 -9.11
C GLY A 103 -13.98 -39.58 -7.78
N ASP A 104 -14.91 -40.44 -7.36
CA ASP A 104 -14.85 -41.83 -7.81
C ASP A 104 -16.18 -42.54 -7.53
N ALA A 105 -16.68 -43.24 -8.54
CA ALA A 105 -17.79 -44.16 -8.42
C ALA A 105 -17.29 -45.42 -7.71
N VAL A 106 -18.01 -45.88 -6.69
CA VAL A 106 -17.94 -47.28 -6.25
C VAL A 106 -19.35 -47.84 -6.19
N GLU A 107 -19.58 -48.69 -7.18
CA GLU A 107 -20.63 -49.68 -7.32
C GLU A 107 -20.64 -50.65 -6.12
N GLY A 108 -21.84 -51.02 -5.66
CA GLY A 108 -22.08 -51.98 -4.58
C GLY A 108 -23.55 -52.04 -4.19
#